data_AF-G4XJS3-F1
#
_entry.id   AF-G4XJS3-F1
#
_cell.length_a   1.000
_cell.length_b   1.000
_cell.length_c   1.000
_cell.angle_alpha   90.00
_cell.angle_beta   90.00
_cell.angle_gamma   90.00
#
_symmetry.space_group_name_H-M   'P 1'
#
loop_
_entity.id
_entity.type
_entity.pdbx_description
1 polymer ?
#
loop_
_entity_poly.entity_id
_entity_poly.type
_entity_poly.pdbx_seq_one_letter_code
_entity_poly.pdbx_strand_id
1 'polypeptide(L)'
;LLQVVWHSSIEYFNINNLTQLGNVVSTRFDYSKTSMKAFAVNKVLITDLYFSQDDVYNIFANMNIAALTIAESELIHMLCPSSDSPLRYINFSKNDLTDLLFQNCDKLIQLETFILHRNKFESLSKVSFMTSRMKSLRYLDMSSNLLRNSRAEGRCQWADSLAELDLSSNQLTEAVFECLPANINKVDLQNNQIASVPKGITELHSLQELNLASNRLADLPGCRAFTSLEILNIERNLILTPSADFFETCPSVKELQAGQNPFKCSCELQDFLRLERQSGGKLSGWPEAYVCKYPEDLSGTQLKDFHLTELACNTTLLLVTALLLTLVLVAVVAFLCIYLDVPWYVRMLWQWTQTKRRAWHDCPEEWETALQFHAFISYSERDSLWVKNELIPNLEKGEGCIQLCQHERNFIPGKSIVENIINCIEKSYKSIFVLSPNFVQSEWCHYELYFAHHKLFSENSNSLILILLEPIPPYVIPARYHKLKALMAKRTYLEWPKERSKHALFWANLRAAISINLSVADEQNRTEV
;
A
#
# COMPACT_ATOMS: atom_id res chain seq x y z
N LEU A 1 13.27 12.67 -72.15
CA LEU A 1 13.03 11.24 -71.83
C LEU A 1 11.55 10.89 -71.86
N LEU A 2 10.71 11.47 -70.97
CA LEU A 2 9.28 11.15 -70.87
C LEU A 2 8.54 11.17 -72.22
N GLN A 3 8.67 12.25 -73.00
CA GLN A 3 8.01 12.37 -74.32
C GLN A 3 8.42 11.27 -75.31
N VAL A 4 9.68 10.81 -75.25
CA VAL A 4 10.19 9.75 -76.15
C VAL A 4 9.55 8.42 -75.80
N VAL A 5 9.44 8.12 -74.50
CA VAL A 5 8.80 6.90 -74.01
C VAL A 5 7.29 6.94 -74.21
N TRP A 6 6.68 8.13 -74.15
CA TRP A 6 5.23 8.33 -74.24
C TRP A 6 4.61 7.76 -75.52
N HIS A 7 5.28 7.92 -76.66
CA HIS A 7 4.81 7.41 -77.96
C HIS A 7 5.29 6.00 -78.29
N SER A 8 5.86 5.28 -77.33
CA SER A 8 6.29 3.89 -77.50
C SER A 8 5.17 2.91 -77.12
N SER A 9 5.43 1.61 -77.33
CA SER A 9 4.56 0.52 -76.88
C SER A 9 4.71 0.17 -75.40
N ILE A 10 5.48 0.95 -74.62
CA ILE A 10 5.73 0.69 -73.21
C ILE A 10 4.46 0.97 -72.38
N GLU A 11 3.91 -0.07 -71.74
CA GLU A 11 2.72 0.05 -70.90
C GLU A 11 3.05 0.48 -69.45
N TYR A 12 4.21 0.08 -68.93
CA TYR A 12 4.62 0.35 -67.55
C TYR A 12 6.02 0.96 -67.57
N PHE A 13 6.15 2.18 -67.07
CA PHE A 13 7.42 2.88 -67.07
C PHE A 13 7.80 3.30 -65.65
N ASN A 14 8.94 2.81 -65.18
CA ASN A 14 9.46 3.08 -63.85
C ASN A 14 10.86 3.70 -63.93
N ILE A 15 11.08 4.79 -63.20
CA ILE A 15 12.36 5.45 -63.05
C ILE A 15 12.72 5.44 -61.56
N ASN A 16 13.89 4.91 -61.23
CA ASN A 16 14.41 4.92 -59.87
C ASN A 16 15.73 5.66 -59.82
N ASN A 17 15.94 6.44 -58.76
CA ASN A 17 17.20 7.13 -58.48
C ASN A 17 17.59 8.11 -59.59
N LEU A 18 16.70 9.05 -59.85
CA LEU A 18 16.88 10.09 -60.88
C LEU A 18 17.55 11.31 -60.25
N THR A 19 18.67 11.75 -60.78
CA THR A 19 19.28 13.04 -60.40
C THR A 19 19.13 14.03 -61.53
N GLN A 20 18.44 15.15 -61.27
CA GLN A 20 18.34 16.26 -62.21
C GLN A 20 19.58 17.15 -62.08
N LEU A 21 20.49 17.07 -63.04
CA LEU A 21 21.79 17.78 -63.02
C LEU A 21 21.78 19.16 -63.71
N GLY A 22 20.65 19.61 -64.26
CA GLY A 22 20.58 20.88 -64.99
C GLY A 22 19.19 21.48 -65.07
N ASN A 23 19.10 22.67 -65.68
CA ASN A 23 17.87 23.43 -65.80
C ASN A 23 16.82 22.71 -66.67
N VAL A 24 15.56 22.71 -66.22
CA VAL A 24 14.42 22.17 -66.97
C VAL A 24 13.89 23.26 -67.90
N VAL A 25 14.09 23.07 -69.19
CA VAL A 25 13.50 23.94 -70.22
C VAL A 25 12.03 23.55 -70.41
N SER A 26 11.13 24.53 -70.32
CA SER A 26 9.70 24.35 -70.56
C SER A 26 9.46 23.89 -72.01
N THR A 27 8.77 22.76 -72.17
CA THR A 27 8.35 22.25 -73.49
C THR A 27 6.93 21.72 -73.41
N ARG A 28 6.12 21.95 -74.45
CA ARG A 28 4.77 21.38 -74.53
C ARG A 28 4.85 19.85 -74.58
N PHE A 29 4.17 19.20 -73.65
CA PHE A 29 4.04 17.74 -73.61
C PHE A 29 2.84 17.29 -74.46
N ASP A 30 3.05 16.35 -75.38
CA ASP A 30 1.96 15.74 -76.16
C ASP A 30 1.51 14.45 -75.49
N TYR A 31 0.30 14.47 -74.93
CA TYR A 31 -0.30 13.34 -74.23
C TYR A 31 -0.92 12.29 -75.16
N SER A 32 -0.96 12.53 -76.47
CA SER A 32 -1.66 11.67 -77.42
C SER A 32 -0.92 10.35 -77.71
N LYS A 33 -1.71 9.33 -78.09
CA LYS A 33 -1.22 8.03 -78.60
C LYS A 33 -0.26 7.30 -77.65
N THR A 34 -0.52 7.34 -76.35
CA THR A 34 0.24 6.55 -75.37
C THR A 34 -0.34 5.14 -75.22
N SER A 35 0.55 4.14 -75.12
CA SER A 35 0.19 2.79 -74.66
C SER A 35 0.37 2.65 -73.14
N MET A 36 0.88 3.69 -72.47
CA MET A 36 1.22 3.67 -71.06
C MET A 36 -0.04 3.60 -70.19
N LYS A 37 -0.03 2.67 -69.24
CA LYS A 37 -1.06 2.48 -68.23
C LYS A 37 -0.59 2.98 -66.87
N ALA A 38 0.71 2.87 -66.57
CA ALA A 38 1.28 3.30 -65.31
C ALA A 38 2.65 3.96 -65.48
N PHE A 39 2.85 5.05 -64.74
CA PHE A 39 4.12 5.74 -64.62
C PHE A 39 4.52 5.82 -63.15
N ALA A 40 5.77 5.44 -62.85
CA ALA A 40 6.35 5.53 -61.52
C ALA A 40 7.71 6.22 -61.57
N VAL A 41 7.94 7.12 -60.63
CA VAL A 41 9.26 7.69 -60.37
C VAL A 41 9.53 7.69 -58.87
N ASN A 42 10.69 7.17 -58.48
CA ASN A 42 11.11 7.12 -57.09
C ASN A 42 12.52 7.67 -56.91
N LYS A 43 12.78 8.30 -55.75
CA LYS A 43 14.12 8.81 -55.40
C LYS A 43 14.61 9.84 -56.42
N VAL A 44 13.81 10.87 -56.68
CA VAL A 44 14.25 12.01 -57.48
C VAL A 44 15.04 12.96 -56.60
N LEU A 45 16.28 13.23 -56.98
CA LEU A 45 17.11 14.27 -56.40
C LEU A 45 17.17 15.47 -57.36
N ILE A 46 16.57 16.58 -56.94
CA ILE A 46 16.60 17.84 -57.68
C ILE A 46 17.77 18.67 -57.16
N THR A 47 18.86 18.78 -57.92
CA THR A 47 20.03 19.60 -57.50
C THR A 47 19.92 21.05 -57.93
N ASP A 48 19.01 21.36 -58.86
CA ASP A 48 18.81 22.69 -59.43
C ASP A 48 17.32 23.06 -59.43
N LEU A 49 16.95 24.01 -58.56
CA LEU A 49 15.57 24.48 -58.37
C LEU A 49 15.20 25.66 -59.29
N TYR A 50 16.09 26.09 -60.20
CA TYR A 50 15.85 27.23 -61.09
C TYR A 50 14.98 26.86 -62.31
N PHE A 51 13.78 26.32 -62.08
CA PHE A 51 12.77 26.06 -63.11
C PHE A 51 11.35 26.32 -62.60
N SER A 52 10.40 26.54 -63.51
CA SER A 52 8.97 26.64 -63.19
C SER A 52 8.46 25.28 -62.74
N GLN A 53 8.20 25.12 -61.44
CA GLN A 53 7.70 23.84 -60.90
C GLN A 53 6.33 23.49 -61.49
N ASP A 54 5.49 24.50 -61.75
CA ASP A 54 4.18 24.32 -62.37
C ASP A 54 4.29 23.67 -63.74
N ASP A 55 5.33 23.96 -64.53
CA ASP A 55 5.52 23.37 -65.85
C ASP A 55 5.72 21.86 -65.75
N VAL A 56 6.50 21.41 -64.76
CA VAL A 56 6.75 19.99 -64.51
C VAL A 56 5.52 19.31 -63.93
N TYR A 57 4.88 19.95 -62.95
CA TYR A 57 3.69 19.42 -62.30
C TYR A 57 2.49 19.33 -63.24
N ASN A 58 2.36 20.25 -64.20
CA ASN A 58 1.35 20.19 -65.25
C ASN A 58 1.50 18.93 -66.12
N ILE A 59 2.73 18.45 -66.33
CA ILE A 59 2.96 17.20 -67.08
C ILE A 59 2.35 16.03 -66.32
N PHE A 60 2.66 15.88 -65.03
CA PHE A 60 2.17 14.77 -64.22
C PHE A 60 0.65 14.85 -63.97
N ALA A 61 0.12 16.05 -63.69
CA ALA A 61 -1.30 16.26 -63.42
C ALA A 61 -2.20 15.90 -64.60
N ASN A 62 -1.74 16.12 -65.83
CA ASN A 62 -2.54 15.91 -67.04
C ASN A 62 -2.22 14.59 -67.78
N MET A 63 -1.48 13.67 -67.16
CA MET A 63 -1.20 12.36 -67.75
C MET A 63 -2.50 11.58 -67.96
N ASN A 64 -2.73 11.13 -69.20
CA ASN A 64 -3.88 10.29 -69.57
C ASN A 64 -3.57 8.79 -69.33
N ILE A 65 -3.23 8.43 -68.09
CA ILE A 65 -2.87 7.07 -67.66
C ILE A 65 -3.68 6.63 -66.44
N ALA A 66 -3.69 5.35 -66.11
CA ALA A 66 -4.48 4.83 -64.99
C ALA A 66 -3.78 4.95 -63.63
N ALA A 67 -2.44 4.90 -63.59
CA ALA A 67 -1.69 4.89 -62.33
C ALA A 67 -0.46 5.82 -62.37
N LEU A 68 -0.31 6.66 -61.35
CA LEU A 68 0.82 7.57 -61.16
C LEU A 68 1.48 7.35 -59.80
N THR A 69 2.80 7.19 -59.77
CA THR A 69 3.58 7.15 -58.53
C THR A 69 4.73 8.15 -58.60
N ILE A 70 4.83 9.03 -57.62
CA ILE A 70 5.96 9.93 -57.40
C ILE A 70 6.31 9.83 -55.91
N ALA A 71 7.27 8.99 -55.54
CA ALA A 71 7.57 8.72 -54.13
C ALA A 71 9.04 8.98 -53.78
N GLU A 72 9.34 9.22 -52.51
CA GLU A 72 10.71 9.43 -52.02
C GLU A 72 11.45 10.55 -52.77
N SER A 73 10.76 11.63 -53.15
CA SER A 73 11.25 12.60 -54.13
C SER A 73 11.16 14.05 -53.67
N GLU A 74 10.99 14.29 -52.37
CA GLU A 74 10.91 15.64 -51.76
C GLU A 74 9.88 16.55 -52.45
N LEU A 75 8.81 15.95 -53.01
CA LEU A 75 7.76 16.69 -53.70
C LEU A 75 7.03 17.61 -52.71
N ILE A 76 7.07 18.93 -52.95
CA ILE A 76 6.44 19.93 -52.06
C ILE A 76 5.06 20.36 -52.52
N HIS A 77 4.72 20.16 -53.80
CA HIS A 77 3.47 20.61 -54.39
C HIS A 77 3.04 19.73 -55.57
N MET A 78 1.75 19.76 -55.92
CA MET A 78 1.19 19.10 -57.11
C MET A 78 -0.09 19.83 -57.54
N LEU A 79 -0.29 19.98 -58.84
CA LEU A 79 -1.42 20.69 -59.44
C LEU A 79 -2.61 19.76 -59.70
N CYS A 80 -3.84 20.29 -59.55
CA CYS A 80 -5.03 19.55 -59.98
C CYS A 80 -5.05 19.40 -61.52
N PRO A 81 -5.51 18.26 -62.06
CA PRO A 81 -5.67 18.08 -63.50
C PRO A 81 -6.53 19.18 -64.13
N SER A 82 -6.20 19.61 -65.35
CA SER A 82 -6.96 20.64 -66.08
C SER A 82 -8.29 20.12 -66.66
N SER A 83 -8.42 18.80 -66.81
CA SER A 83 -9.62 18.12 -67.30
C SER A 83 -9.86 16.83 -66.50
N ASP A 84 -11.04 16.24 -66.64
CA ASP A 84 -11.39 14.96 -66.00
C ASP A 84 -10.29 13.92 -66.27
N SER A 85 -9.69 13.43 -65.18
CA SER A 85 -8.53 12.56 -65.23
C SER A 85 -8.95 11.10 -65.22
N PRO A 86 -8.30 10.23 -66.02
CA PRO A 86 -8.51 8.77 -65.98
C PRO A 86 -7.78 8.09 -64.81
N LEU A 87 -7.03 8.84 -63.99
CA LEU A 87 -6.24 8.29 -62.90
C LEU A 87 -7.14 7.55 -61.89
N ARG A 88 -6.80 6.29 -61.64
CA ARG A 88 -7.44 5.42 -60.64
C ARG A 88 -6.55 5.18 -59.43
N TYR A 89 -5.24 5.29 -59.60
CA TYR A 89 -4.25 5.10 -58.54
C TYR A 89 -3.25 6.24 -58.53
N ILE A 90 -3.11 6.90 -57.38
CA ILE A 90 -2.07 7.91 -57.14
C ILE A 90 -1.30 7.53 -55.87
N ASN A 91 0.02 7.51 -55.96
CA ASN A 91 0.90 7.34 -54.81
C ASN A 91 1.94 8.45 -54.76
N PHE A 92 1.83 9.31 -53.75
CA PHE A 92 2.79 10.36 -53.44
C PHE A 92 3.43 10.17 -52.06
N SER A 93 3.68 8.92 -51.67
CA SER A 93 4.28 8.59 -50.39
C SER A 93 5.70 9.13 -50.22
N LYS A 94 6.08 9.42 -48.96
CA LYS A 94 7.45 9.83 -48.59
C LYS A 94 7.93 11.08 -49.34
N ASN A 95 7.09 12.11 -49.39
CA ASN A 95 7.43 13.42 -49.93
C ASN A 95 7.24 14.51 -48.87
N ASP A 96 7.21 15.76 -49.30
CA ASP A 96 7.08 16.95 -48.46
C ASP A 96 5.74 17.67 -48.70
N LEU A 97 4.71 16.93 -49.12
CA LEU A 97 3.39 17.49 -49.41
C LEU A 97 2.68 17.96 -48.13
N THR A 98 1.91 19.03 -48.27
CA THR A 98 1.17 19.69 -47.18
C THR A 98 -0.31 19.78 -47.52
N ASP A 99 -1.11 20.35 -46.60
CA ASP A 99 -2.55 20.60 -46.77
C ASP A 99 -2.94 21.43 -48.01
N LEU A 100 -1.97 22.02 -48.71
CA LEU A 100 -2.20 22.79 -49.95
C LEU A 100 -2.30 21.90 -51.19
N LEU A 101 -2.14 20.58 -51.05
CA LEU A 101 -2.32 19.64 -52.15
C LEU A 101 -3.77 19.69 -52.67
N PHE A 102 -3.92 19.80 -53.99
CA PHE A 102 -5.22 19.67 -54.68
C PHE A 102 -6.36 20.52 -54.10
N GLN A 103 -6.08 21.78 -53.76
CA GLN A 103 -7.12 22.71 -53.31
C GLN A 103 -8.28 22.79 -54.31
N ASN A 104 -9.48 22.43 -53.85
CA ASN A 104 -10.73 22.43 -54.65
C ASN A 104 -10.68 21.57 -55.92
N CYS A 105 -9.96 20.45 -55.91
CA CYS A 105 -9.84 19.61 -57.09
C CYS A 105 -11.12 18.78 -57.36
N ASP A 106 -11.74 18.98 -58.52
CA ASP A 106 -12.98 18.31 -58.93
C ASP A 106 -12.79 17.32 -60.10
N LYS A 107 -11.55 17.18 -60.60
CA LYS A 107 -11.23 16.41 -61.83
C LYS A 107 -10.78 14.98 -61.60
N LEU A 108 -10.43 14.60 -60.36
CA LEU A 108 -9.99 13.25 -59.99
C LEU A 108 -11.18 12.34 -59.67
N ILE A 109 -12.16 12.29 -60.56
CA ILE A 109 -13.46 11.64 -60.32
C ILE A 109 -13.31 10.10 -60.28
N GLN A 110 -12.40 9.54 -61.09
CA GLN A 110 -12.17 8.10 -61.21
C GLN A 110 -11.12 7.55 -60.22
N LEU A 111 -10.56 8.40 -59.35
CA LEU A 111 -9.52 7.97 -58.42
C LEU A 111 -10.09 6.98 -57.41
N GLU A 112 -9.52 5.79 -57.33
CA GLU A 112 -9.96 4.69 -56.46
C GLU A 112 -9.04 4.52 -55.24
N THR A 113 -7.73 4.73 -55.44
CA THR A 113 -6.70 4.60 -54.39
C THR A 113 -5.80 5.82 -54.37
N PHE A 114 -5.66 6.42 -53.18
CA PHE A 114 -4.79 7.56 -52.98
C PHE A 114 -3.87 7.34 -51.77
N ILE A 115 -2.56 7.31 -52.03
CA ILE A 115 -1.54 7.05 -51.03
C ILE A 115 -0.72 8.31 -50.78
N LEU A 116 -0.77 8.81 -49.55
CA LEU A 116 -0.13 10.04 -49.08
C LEU A 116 0.66 9.83 -47.78
N HIS A 117 0.99 8.59 -47.44
CA HIS A 117 1.72 8.31 -46.20
C HIS A 117 3.11 8.96 -46.16
N ARG A 118 3.59 9.30 -44.97
CA ARG A 118 4.90 9.94 -44.75
C ARG A 118 5.05 11.25 -45.54
N ASN A 119 4.12 12.18 -45.34
CA ASN A 119 4.18 13.56 -45.83
C ASN A 119 4.10 14.53 -44.64
N LYS A 120 3.72 15.79 -44.88
CA LYS A 120 3.65 16.88 -43.90
C LYS A 120 2.23 17.45 -43.78
N PHE A 121 1.20 16.60 -43.89
CA PHE A 121 -0.19 17.03 -43.67
C PHE A 121 -0.47 17.24 -42.19
N GLU A 122 -1.16 18.33 -41.85
CA GLU A 122 -1.42 18.76 -40.47
C GLU A 122 -2.91 18.75 -40.11
N SER A 123 -3.80 19.08 -41.07
CA SER A 123 -5.22 19.25 -40.81
C SER A 123 -6.07 18.15 -41.43
N LEU A 124 -6.72 17.35 -40.58
CA LEU A 124 -7.63 16.29 -41.03
C LEU A 124 -8.85 16.85 -41.78
N SER A 125 -9.37 18.01 -41.35
CA SER A 125 -10.52 18.65 -41.99
C SER A 125 -10.20 19.05 -43.42
N LYS A 126 -9.04 19.67 -43.68
CA LYS A 126 -8.61 20.04 -45.04
C LYS A 126 -8.42 18.82 -45.94
N VAL A 127 -7.86 17.72 -45.42
CA VAL A 127 -7.74 16.46 -46.15
C VAL A 127 -9.12 15.89 -46.51
N SER A 128 -10.09 15.98 -45.59
CA SER A 128 -11.47 15.59 -45.91
C SER A 128 -12.00 16.40 -47.09
N PHE A 129 -11.92 17.73 -47.04
CA PHE A 129 -12.39 18.60 -48.12
C PHE A 129 -11.68 18.35 -49.45
N MET A 130 -10.36 18.12 -49.44
CA MET A 130 -9.57 17.77 -50.61
C MET A 130 -10.12 16.52 -51.32
N THR A 131 -10.57 15.52 -50.55
CA THR A 131 -11.05 14.25 -51.09
C THR A 131 -12.55 14.23 -51.39
N SER A 132 -13.31 15.21 -50.89
CA SER A 132 -14.79 15.28 -50.99
C SER A 132 -15.37 15.13 -52.41
N ARG A 133 -14.62 15.47 -53.46
CA ARG A 133 -15.07 15.40 -54.87
C ARG A 133 -14.61 14.15 -55.61
N MET A 134 -13.78 13.31 -55.00
CA MET A 134 -13.24 12.09 -55.60
C MET A 134 -14.29 10.97 -55.52
N LYS A 135 -15.24 10.95 -56.47
CA LYS A 135 -16.44 10.11 -56.39
C LYS A 135 -16.18 8.60 -56.36
N SER A 136 -15.04 8.13 -56.84
CA SER A 136 -14.69 6.71 -56.87
C SER A 136 -13.69 6.29 -55.79
N LEU A 137 -13.29 7.19 -54.88
CA LEU A 137 -12.22 6.94 -53.91
C LEU A 137 -12.65 5.88 -52.90
N ARG A 138 -11.96 4.74 -52.86
CA ARG A 138 -12.24 3.61 -51.97
C ARG A 138 -11.24 3.52 -50.82
N TYR A 139 -9.96 3.77 -51.12
CA TYR A 139 -8.87 3.65 -50.15
C TYR A 139 -8.04 4.93 -50.10
N LEU A 140 -7.86 5.45 -48.89
CA LEU A 140 -7.01 6.61 -48.61
C LEU A 140 -6.01 6.27 -47.51
N ASP A 141 -4.72 6.42 -47.81
CA ASP A 141 -3.64 6.26 -46.83
C ASP A 141 -3.02 7.62 -46.49
N MET A 142 -3.26 8.07 -45.26
CA MET A 142 -2.68 9.27 -44.67
C MET A 142 -1.77 8.94 -43.49
N SER A 143 -1.28 7.71 -43.39
CA SER A 143 -0.48 7.27 -42.26
C SER A 143 0.86 8.02 -42.15
N SER A 144 1.43 8.08 -40.95
CA SER A 144 2.73 8.72 -40.71
C SER A 144 2.80 10.19 -41.16
N ASN A 145 1.75 10.96 -40.94
CA ASN A 145 1.72 12.41 -41.18
C ASN A 145 1.75 13.17 -39.83
N LEU A 146 1.39 14.45 -39.84
CA LEU A 146 1.32 15.30 -38.65
C LEU A 146 -0.14 15.66 -38.31
N LEU A 147 -1.09 14.82 -38.73
CA LEU A 147 -2.52 15.14 -38.67
C LEU A 147 -2.99 15.34 -37.23
N ARG A 148 -3.70 16.44 -37.04
CA ARG A 148 -4.44 16.81 -35.84
C ARG A 148 -5.90 17.04 -36.23
N ASN A 149 -6.79 16.88 -35.25
CA ASN A 149 -8.18 17.28 -35.41
C ASN A 149 -8.55 18.28 -34.31
N SER A 150 -8.78 19.54 -34.69
CA SER A 150 -9.24 20.57 -33.76
C SER A 150 -10.73 20.85 -33.99
N ARG A 151 -11.52 20.96 -32.92
CA ARG A 151 -12.96 21.29 -33.01
C ARG A 151 -13.23 22.65 -33.67
N ALA A 152 -12.21 23.50 -33.80
CA ALA A 152 -12.31 24.83 -34.39
C ALA A 152 -12.30 24.83 -35.93
N GLU A 153 -11.91 23.73 -36.58
CA GLU A 153 -11.65 23.67 -38.02
C GLU A 153 -12.87 23.34 -38.90
N GLY A 154 -14.07 23.30 -38.33
CA GLY A 154 -15.31 23.06 -39.07
C GLY A 154 -15.66 21.58 -39.23
N ARG A 155 -16.71 21.29 -40.01
CA ARG A 155 -17.20 19.92 -40.23
C ARG A 155 -16.37 19.24 -41.31
N CYS A 156 -16.06 17.96 -41.11
CA CYS A 156 -15.39 17.16 -42.13
C CYS A 156 -16.37 16.71 -43.22
N GLN A 157 -15.88 16.65 -44.46
CA GLN A 157 -16.66 16.23 -45.61
C GLN A 157 -15.79 15.32 -46.48
N TRP A 158 -16.06 14.02 -46.45
CA TRP A 158 -15.30 13.01 -47.18
C TRP A 158 -15.99 12.62 -48.50
N ALA A 159 -15.28 11.84 -49.32
CA ALA A 159 -15.90 11.13 -50.44
C ALA A 159 -16.88 10.06 -49.93
N ASP A 160 -18.10 10.03 -50.48
CA ASP A 160 -19.15 9.08 -50.07
C ASP A 160 -18.80 7.61 -50.37
N SER A 161 -17.85 7.37 -51.28
CA SER A 161 -17.39 6.04 -51.69
C SER A 161 -16.25 5.48 -50.85
N LEU A 162 -15.71 6.27 -49.91
CA LEU A 162 -14.55 5.89 -49.10
C LEU A 162 -14.92 4.71 -48.18
N ALA A 163 -14.21 3.59 -48.37
CA ALA A 163 -14.44 2.35 -47.64
C ALA A 163 -13.32 2.05 -46.63
N GLU A 164 -12.09 2.44 -46.94
CA GLU A 164 -10.91 2.17 -46.12
C GLU A 164 -10.09 3.45 -45.92
N LEU A 165 -9.76 3.74 -44.66
CA LEU A 165 -9.04 4.95 -44.26
C LEU A 165 -7.93 4.63 -43.26
N ASP A 166 -6.69 4.86 -43.65
CA ASP A 166 -5.53 4.74 -42.76
C ASP A 166 -5.08 6.12 -42.26
N LEU A 167 -5.23 6.34 -40.96
CA LEU A 167 -4.81 7.53 -40.22
C LEU A 167 -3.75 7.17 -39.16
N SER A 168 -3.12 6.01 -39.27
CA SER A 168 -2.16 5.53 -38.28
C SER A 168 -0.91 6.41 -38.18
N SER A 169 -0.26 6.41 -37.01
CA SER A 169 0.98 7.17 -36.76
C SER A 169 0.83 8.68 -37.02
N ASN A 170 -0.22 9.29 -36.46
CA ASN A 170 -0.48 10.72 -36.52
C ASN A 170 -0.53 11.32 -35.09
N GLN A 171 -1.08 12.53 -34.94
CA GLN A 171 -1.22 13.22 -33.66
C GLN A 171 -2.70 13.40 -33.28
N LEU A 172 -3.53 12.41 -33.63
CA LEU A 172 -4.97 12.47 -33.44
C LEU A 172 -5.36 12.15 -31.99
N THR A 173 -6.39 12.84 -31.51
CA THR A 173 -7.04 12.61 -30.21
C THR A 173 -8.45 12.05 -30.43
N GLU A 174 -9.22 11.86 -29.36
CA GLU A 174 -10.61 11.41 -29.42
C GLU A 174 -11.54 12.28 -30.27
N ALA A 175 -11.14 13.51 -30.60
CA ALA A 175 -11.89 14.38 -31.51
C ALA A 175 -12.00 13.79 -32.93
N VAL A 176 -11.11 12.87 -33.34
CA VAL A 176 -11.12 12.25 -34.68
C VAL A 176 -12.47 11.61 -35.01
N PHE A 177 -13.16 11.03 -34.02
CA PHE A 177 -14.44 10.34 -34.25
C PHE A 177 -15.58 11.28 -34.66
N GLU A 178 -15.47 12.59 -34.41
CA GLU A 178 -16.41 13.61 -34.92
C GLU A 178 -16.21 13.87 -36.43
N CYS A 179 -15.04 13.50 -36.97
CA CYS A 179 -14.61 13.78 -38.33
C CYS A 179 -14.66 12.54 -39.24
N LEU A 180 -14.91 11.33 -38.72
CA LEU A 180 -14.90 10.11 -39.55
C LEU A 180 -16.08 10.05 -40.54
N PRO A 181 -15.90 9.45 -41.73
CA PRO A 181 -17.00 9.25 -42.68
C PRO A 181 -18.01 8.21 -42.18
N ALA A 182 -19.31 8.47 -42.35
CA ALA A 182 -20.38 7.61 -41.81
C ALA A 182 -20.42 6.18 -42.41
N ASN A 183 -20.06 6.04 -43.68
CA ASN A 183 -20.14 4.76 -44.42
C ASN A 183 -18.81 4.00 -44.49
N ILE A 184 -17.85 4.36 -43.65
CA ILE A 184 -16.52 3.72 -43.66
C ILE A 184 -16.60 2.27 -43.16
N ASN A 185 -15.85 1.37 -43.79
CA ASN A 185 -15.81 -0.06 -43.41
C ASN A 185 -14.59 -0.37 -42.53
N LYS A 186 -13.43 0.21 -42.86
CA LYS A 186 -12.17 -0.02 -42.17
C LYS A 186 -11.48 1.28 -41.82
N VAL A 187 -11.11 1.41 -40.56
CA VAL A 187 -10.38 2.57 -40.05
C VAL A 187 -9.17 2.11 -39.26
N ASP A 188 -7.99 2.60 -39.66
CA ASP A 188 -6.77 2.45 -38.89
C ASP A 188 -6.40 3.77 -38.18
N LEU A 189 -6.41 3.74 -36.85
CA LEU A 189 -6.04 4.82 -35.94
C LEU A 189 -4.88 4.40 -35.02
N GLN A 190 -4.13 3.36 -35.38
CA GLN A 190 -2.98 2.88 -34.63
C GLN A 190 -1.98 4.02 -34.35
N ASN A 191 -1.31 3.97 -33.19
CA ASN A 191 -0.19 4.85 -32.87
C ASN A 191 -0.58 6.35 -32.95
N ASN A 192 -1.66 6.71 -32.26
CA ASN A 192 -2.14 8.07 -32.09
C ASN A 192 -2.17 8.41 -30.58
N GLN A 193 -2.91 9.46 -30.19
CA GLN A 193 -3.00 9.94 -28.81
C GLN A 193 -4.42 9.79 -28.24
N ILE A 194 -5.18 8.81 -28.72
CA ILE A 194 -6.58 8.60 -28.36
C ILE A 194 -6.67 8.01 -26.95
N ALA A 195 -7.33 8.72 -26.04
CA ALA A 195 -7.50 8.28 -24.64
C ALA A 195 -8.83 7.56 -24.38
N SER A 196 -9.86 7.82 -25.19
CA SER A 196 -11.16 7.16 -25.09
C SER A 196 -11.94 7.29 -26.40
N VAL A 197 -12.98 6.47 -26.55
CA VAL A 197 -13.97 6.63 -27.62
C VAL A 197 -15.23 7.31 -27.06
N PRO A 198 -15.63 8.49 -27.55
CA PRO A 198 -16.78 9.22 -27.00
C PRO A 198 -18.11 8.51 -27.27
N LYS A 199 -19.07 8.62 -26.34
CA LYS A 199 -20.40 7.97 -26.45
C LYS A 199 -21.37 8.64 -27.43
N GLY A 200 -21.07 9.85 -27.91
CA GLY A 200 -21.97 10.68 -28.74
C GLY A 200 -21.37 11.04 -30.10
N ILE A 201 -20.63 10.11 -30.70
CA ILE A 201 -20.03 10.28 -32.03
C ILE A 201 -21.04 9.96 -33.14
N THR A 202 -20.69 10.32 -34.37
CA THR A 202 -21.42 9.88 -35.56
C THR A 202 -21.55 8.35 -35.55
N GLU A 203 -22.75 7.84 -35.79
CA GLU A 203 -22.98 6.40 -35.86
C GLU A 203 -22.32 5.84 -37.13
N LEU A 204 -21.31 4.99 -36.96
CA LEU A 204 -20.55 4.36 -38.04
C LEU A 204 -21.10 2.94 -38.27
N HIS A 205 -22.32 2.85 -38.79
CA HIS A 205 -23.04 1.57 -38.93
C HIS A 205 -22.36 0.58 -39.87
N SER A 206 -21.54 1.06 -40.82
CA SER A 206 -20.84 0.21 -41.79
C SER A 206 -19.47 -0.26 -41.31
N LEU A 207 -18.97 0.26 -40.18
CA LEU A 207 -17.63 -0.03 -39.71
C LEU A 207 -17.52 -1.50 -39.25
N GLN A 208 -16.62 -2.25 -39.89
CA GLN A 208 -16.33 -3.65 -39.64
C GLN A 208 -14.99 -3.84 -38.94
N GLU A 209 -13.99 -3.04 -39.28
CA GLU A 209 -12.65 -3.14 -38.73
C GLU A 209 -12.18 -1.81 -38.14
N LEU A 210 -11.82 -1.82 -36.86
CA LEU A 210 -11.30 -0.65 -36.15
C LEU A 210 -9.97 -1.01 -35.46
N ASN A 211 -8.89 -0.37 -35.91
CA ASN A 211 -7.58 -0.49 -35.28
C ASN A 211 -7.28 0.74 -34.42
N LEU A 212 -7.19 0.54 -33.11
CA LEU A 212 -6.83 1.51 -32.07
C LEU A 212 -5.58 1.08 -31.29
N ALA A 213 -4.77 0.18 -31.85
CA ALA A 213 -3.55 -0.29 -31.21
C ALA A 213 -2.57 0.86 -30.90
N SER A 214 -1.76 0.71 -29.86
CA SER A 214 -0.72 1.70 -29.49
C SER A 214 -1.28 3.10 -29.25
N ASN A 215 -2.42 3.21 -28.57
CA ASN A 215 -3.01 4.48 -28.14
C ASN A 215 -2.92 4.59 -26.60
N ARG A 216 -3.79 5.41 -25.98
CA ARG A 216 -3.83 5.65 -24.53
C ARG A 216 -5.18 5.25 -23.91
N LEU A 217 -5.86 4.28 -24.51
CA LEU A 217 -7.18 3.82 -24.04
C LEU A 217 -7.07 3.22 -22.64
N ALA A 218 -7.92 3.69 -21.73
CA ALA A 218 -8.02 3.15 -20.37
C ALA A 218 -9.08 2.04 -20.23
N ASP A 219 -10.02 1.96 -21.17
CA ASP A 219 -11.12 0.99 -21.17
C ASP A 219 -11.57 0.66 -22.60
N LEU A 220 -12.38 -0.39 -22.75
CA LEU A 220 -12.99 -0.81 -24.00
C LEU A 220 -14.03 0.21 -24.49
N PRO A 221 -14.12 0.46 -25.81
CA PRO A 221 -15.19 1.27 -26.36
C PRO A 221 -16.52 0.51 -26.32
N GLY A 222 -17.63 1.23 -26.12
CA GLY A 222 -18.96 0.67 -26.31
C GLY A 222 -19.33 0.62 -27.80
N CYS A 223 -20.02 -0.43 -28.24
CA CYS A 223 -20.34 -0.62 -29.67
C CYS A 223 -21.65 0.01 -30.13
N ARG A 224 -22.28 0.89 -29.33
CA ARG A 224 -23.50 1.60 -29.77
C ARG A 224 -23.30 2.37 -31.08
N ALA A 225 -22.12 2.98 -31.26
CA ALA A 225 -21.76 3.69 -32.48
C ALA A 225 -21.20 2.79 -33.58
N PHE A 226 -20.91 1.51 -33.29
CA PHE A 226 -20.22 0.57 -34.19
C PHE A 226 -20.99 -0.76 -34.27
N THR A 227 -22.25 -0.70 -34.70
CA THR A 227 -23.18 -1.84 -34.63
C THR A 227 -22.75 -3.05 -35.45
N SER A 228 -21.96 -2.84 -36.51
CA SER A 228 -21.47 -3.90 -37.42
C SER A 228 -20.00 -4.26 -37.20
N LEU A 229 -19.39 -3.80 -36.10
CA LEU A 229 -17.98 -4.02 -35.83
C LEU A 229 -17.69 -5.51 -35.65
N GLU A 230 -16.75 -6.04 -36.44
CA GLU A 230 -16.34 -7.44 -36.41
C GLU A 230 -14.96 -7.62 -35.79
N ILE A 231 -14.02 -6.72 -36.10
CA ILE A 231 -12.63 -6.78 -35.63
C ILE A 231 -12.29 -5.48 -34.90
N LEU A 232 -11.90 -5.62 -33.63
CA LEU A 232 -11.41 -4.52 -32.80
C LEU A 232 -9.99 -4.82 -32.34
N ASN A 233 -9.04 -3.99 -32.77
CA ASN A 233 -7.68 -4.02 -32.25
C ASN A 233 -7.43 -2.87 -31.28
N ILE A 234 -7.03 -3.19 -30.05
CA ILE A 234 -6.73 -2.27 -28.95
C ILE A 234 -5.46 -2.71 -28.22
N GLU A 235 -4.57 -3.45 -28.90
CA GLU A 235 -3.29 -3.86 -28.32
C GLU A 235 -2.44 -2.67 -27.87
N ARG A 236 -1.56 -2.89 -26.89
CA ARG A 236 -0.60 -1.86 -26.43
C ARG A 236 -1.28 -0.55 -26.00
N ASN A 237 -2.36 -0.64 -25.25
CA ASN A 237 -3.05 0.49 -24.62
C ASN A 237 -2.79 0.50 -23.09
N LEU A 238 -3.62 1.23 -22.33
CA LEU A 238 -3.53 1.38 -20.88
C LEU A 238 -4.70 0.70 -20.15
N ILE A 239 -5.27 -0.36 -20.73
CA ILE A 239 -6.44 -1.04 -20.19
C ILE A 239 -6.02 -1.88 -18.98
N LEU A 240 -6.59 -1.58 -17.82
CA LEU A 240 -6.34 -2.31 -16.57
C LEU A 240 -7.36 -3.44 -16.37
N THR A 241 -8.64 -3.10 -16.41
CA THR A 241 -9.78 -3.98 -16.11
C THR A 241 -10.89 -3.70 -17.11
N PRO A 242 -10.94 -4.42 -18.24
CA PRO A 242 -12.01 -4.25 -19.22
C PRO A 242 -13.37 -4.65 -18.62
N SER A 243 -14.41 -3.88 -18.95
CA SER A 243 -15.77 -4.20 -18.49
C SER A 243 -16.29 -5.51 -19.09
N ALA A 244 -16.87 -6.35 -18.25
CA ALA A 244 -17.44 -7.65 -18.60
C ALA A 244 -18.64 -7.51 -19.57
N ASP A 245 -19.40 -6.40 -19.45
CA ASP A 245 -20.58 -6.09 -20.27
C ASP A 245 -20.25 -5.81 -21.75
N PHE A 246 -18.96 -5.72 -22.11
CA PHE A 246 -18.53 -5.52 -23.50
C PHE A 246 -19.11 -6.60 -24.42
N PHE A 247 -19.08 -7.88 -24.02
CA PHE A 247 -19.55 -8.97 -24.89
C PHE A 247 -21.07 -8.97 -25.07
N GLU A 248 -21.82 -8.38 -24.14
CA GLU A 248 -23.27 -8.19 -24.26
C GLU A 248 -23.61 -6.98 -25.14
N THR A 249 -22.84 -5.89 -25.00
CA THR A 249 -23.06 -4.64 -25.74
C THR A 249 -22.48 -4.67 -27.15
N CYS A 250 -21.53 -5.56 -27.43
CA CYS A 250 -20.80 -5.72 -28.69
C CYS A 250 -20.93 -7.15 -29.25
N PRO A 251 -22.15 -7.64 -29.54
CA PRO A 251 -22.35 -9.03 -29.96
C PRO A 251 -21.69 -9.36 -31.31
N SER A 252 -21.64 -8.39 -32.23
CA SER A 252 -21.12 -8.52 -33.60
C SER A 252 -19.60 -8.75 -33.66
N VAL A 253 -18.87 -8.37 -32.61
CA VAL A 253 -17.40 -8.50 -32.57
C VAL A 253 -17.03 -9.98 -32.57
N LYS A 254 -16.28 -10.40 -33.59
CA LYS A 254 -15.78 -11.76 -33.77
C LYS A 254 -14.36 -11.88 -33.25
N GLU A 255 -13.57 -10.82 -33.41
CA GLU A 255 -12.16 -10.80 -33.04
C GLU A 255 -11.82 -9.55 -32.20
N LEU A 256 -11.27 -9.77 -31.01
CA LEU A 256 -10.78 -8.75 -30.10
C LEU A 256 -9.28 -8.95 -29.84
N GLN A 257 -8.45 -8.07 -30.39
CA GLN A 257 -7.01 -8.04 -30.12
C GLN A 257 -6.75 -7.06 -28.98
N ALA A 258 -6.55 -7.58 -27.76
CA ALA A 258 -6.35 -6.77 -26.55
C ALA A 258 -5.04 -7.08 -25.82
N GLY A 259 -4.13 -7.79 -26.49
CA GLY A 259 -2.82 -8.12 -25.97
C GLY A 259 -1.98 -6.91 -25.56
N GLN A 260 -0.97 -7.17 -24.74
CA GLN A 260 0.03 -6.19 -24.33
C GLN A 260 -0.55 -4.94 -23.63
N ASN A 261 -1.68 -5.11 -22.93
CA ASN A 261 -2.23 -4.12 -22.02
C ASN A 261 -1.76 -4.39 -20.57
N PRO A 262 -1.64 -3.37 -19.72
CA PRO A 262 -1.17 -3.51 -18.34
C PRO A 262 -2.26 -4.07 -17.40
N PHE A 263 -2.77 -5.27 -17.70
CA PHE A 263 -3.91 -5.85 -16.99
C PHE A 263 -3.70 -5.91 -15.47
N LYS A 264 -4.69 -5.44 -14.73
CA LYS A 264 -4.77 -5.59 -13.27
C LYS A 264 -5.59 -6.84 -12.99
N CYS A 265 -4.91 -7.89 -12.54
CA CYS A 265 -5.48 -9.18 -12.20
C CYS A 265 -6.27 -9.11 -10.89
N SER A 266 -7.53 -8.70 -11.08
CA SER A 266 -8.58 -8.57 -10.07
C SER A 266 -9.71 -9.54 -10.37
N CYS A 267 -10.68 -9.60 -9.45
CA CYS A 267 -11.90 -10.37 -9.64
C CYS A 267 -12.74 -9.88 -10.83
N GLU A 268 -12.74 -8.58 -11.12
CA GLU A 268 -13.41 -8.01 -12.29
C GLU A 268 -12.81 -8.54 -13.60
N LEU A 269 -11.48 -8.63 -13.68
CA LEU A 269 -10.81 -9.22 -14.85
C LEU A 269 -11.13 -10.71 -14.98
N GLN A 270 -11.21 -11.45 -13.86
CA GLN A 270 -11.63 -12.85 -13.87
C GLN A 270 -13.06 -13.02 -14.38
N ASP A 271 -13.98 -12.12 -14.01
CA ASP A 271 -15.34 -12.12 -14.54
C ASP A 271 -15.38 -11.80 -16.04
N PHE A 272 -14.58 -10.84 -16.50
CA PHE A 272 -14.42 -10.55 -17.94
C PHE A 272 -13.94 -11.79 -18.71
N LEU A 273 -12.89 -12.48 -18.24
CA LEU A 273 -12.36 -13.69 -18.87
C LEU A 273 -13.38 -14.85 -18.85
N ARG A 274 -14.22 -14.92 -17.81
CA ARG A 274 -15.30 -15.91 -17.73
C ARG A 274 -16.35 -15.67 -18.80
N LEU A 275 -16.82 -14.42 -18.96
CA LEU A 275 -17.79 -14.06 -19.99
C LEU A 275 -17.22 -14.20 -21.40
N GLU A 276 -15.94 -13.84 -21.58
CA GLU A 276 -15.23 -14.02 -22.85
C GLU A 276 -15.27 -15.49 -23.30
N ARG A 277 -14.97 -16.41 -22.39
CA ARG A 277 -15.02 -17.86 -22.66
C ARG A 277 -16.43 -18.34 -22.99
N GLN A 278 -17.44 -17.79 -22.34
CA GLN A 278 -18.85 -18.09 -22.62
C GLN A 278 -19.30 -17.53 -23.98
N SER A 279 -18.70 -16.41 -24.42
CA SER A 279 -18.98 -15.77 -25.71
C SER A 279 -18.32 -16.45 -26.90
N GLY A 280 -17.59 -17.56 -26.69
CA GLY A 280 -17.01 -18.38 -27.75
C GLY A 280 -15.52 -18.17 -28.01
N GLY A 281 -14.79 -17.43 -27.15
CA GLY A 281 -13.35 -17.24 -27.31
C GLY A 281 -13.01 -16.24 -28.42
N LYS A 282 -13.22 -14.95 -28.16
CA LYS A 282 -13.06 -13.86 -29.14
C LYS A 282 -11.68 -13.21 -29.09
N LEU A 283 -10.87 -13.52 -28.07
CA LEU A 283 -9.53 -12.94 -27.90
C LEU A 283 -8.51 -13.54 -28.88
N SER A 284 -7.93 -12.69 -29.72
CA SER A 284 -6.89 -13.07 -30.67
C SER A 284 -5.49 -12.96 -30.05
N GLY A 285 -4.57 -13.86 -30.39
CA GLY A 285 -3.23 -13.93 -29.78
C GLY A 285 -3.22 -14.48 -28.34
N TRP A 286 -4.31 -15.13 -27.92
CA TRP A 286 -4.39 -15.79 -26.62
C TRP A 286 -3.62 -17.12 -26.61
N PRO A 287 -2.84 -17.44 -25.55
CA PRO A 287 -2.66 -16.68 -24.30
C PRO A 287 -1.38 -15.81 -24.25
N GLU A 288 -0.47 -15.91 -25.22
CA GLU A 288 0.89 -15.37 -25.07
C GLU A 288 0.95 -13.85 -24.88
N ALA A 289 0.02 -13.11 -25.50
CA ALA A 289 -0.03 -11.65 -25.41
C ALA A 289 -0.73 -11.12 -24.14
N TYR A 290 -1.27 -11.99 -23.28
CA TYR A 290 -2.16 -11.63 -22.18
C TYR A 290 -1.53 -11.98 -20.83
N VAL A 291 -0.96 -10.97 -20.17
CA VAL A 291 -0.16 -11.13 -18.95
C VAL A 291 -0.59 -10.12 -17.88
N CYS A 292 -0.67 -10.56 -16.63
CA CYS A 292 -0.89 -9.71 -15.47
C CYS A 292 0.25 -8.70 -15.30
N LYS A 293 -0.08 -7.43 -15.17
CA LYS A 293 0.88 -6.39 -14.75
C LYS A 293 0.79 -6.09 -13.26
N TYR A 294 -0.43 -6.07 -12.73
CA TYR A 294 -0.74 -5.79 -11.32
C TYR A 294 -1.63 -6.89 -10.73
N PRO A 295 -1.63 -7.11 -9.41
CA PRO A 295 -0.68 -6.59 -8.41
C PRO A 295 0.74 -7.14 -8.60
N GLU A 296 1.74 -6.60 -7.89
CA GLU A 296 3.16 -6.98 -8.05
C GLU A 296 3.40 -8.49 -7.86
N ASP A 297 2.70 -9.12 -6.91
CA ASP A 297 2.80 -10.56 -6.63
C ASP A 297 2.39 -11.45 -7.81
N LEU A 298 1.52 -10.93 -8.69
CA LEU A 298 1.01 -11.64 -9.86
C LEU A 298 1.62 -11.12 -11.16
N SER A 299 2.55 -10.17 -11.10
CA SER A 299 3.16 -9.57 -12.28
C SER A 299 3.90 -10.63 -13.10
N GLY A 300 3.63 -10.70 -14.40
CA GLY A 300 4.24 -11.67 -15.30
C GLY A 300 3.47 -13.00 -15.44
N THR A 301 2.40 -13.22 -14.65
CA THR A 301 1.56 -14.42 -14.81
C THR A 301 0.65 -14.30 -16.03
N GLN A 302 0.49 -15.37 -16.82
CA GLN A 302 -0.42 -15.36 -17.96
C GLN A 302 -1.86 -15.36 -17.47
N LEU A 303 -2.75 -14.63 -18.16
CA LEU A 303 -4.17 -14.56 -17.78
C LEU A 303 -4.88 -15.92 -17.83
N LYS A 304 -4.34 -16.89 -18.57
CA LYS A 304 -4.83 -18.27 -18.59
C LYS A 304 -4.61 -19.00 -17.25
N ASP A 305 -3.52 -18.71 -16.56
CA ASP A 305 -3.11 -19.41 -15.33
C ASP A 305 -3.56 -18.65 -14.08
N PHE A 306 -4.02 -17.41 -14.25
CA PHE A 306 -4.57 -16.58 -13.18
C PHE A 306 -5.96 -17.07 -12.73
N HIS A 307 -6.07 -17.44 -11.46
CA HIS A 307 -7.34 -17.79 -10.81
C HIS A 307 -7.36 -17.30 -9.36
N LEU A 308 -8.34 -16.44 -9.03
CA LEU A 308 -8.67 -16.06 -7.66
C LEU A 308 -9.80 -16.95 -7.13
N THR A 309 -9.74 -17.24 -5.83
CA THR A 309 -10.78 -17.98 -5.12
C THR A 309 -12.05 -17.14 -4.99
N GLU A 310 -13.23 -17.78 -5.05
CA GLU A 310 -14.51 -17.08 -4.87
C GLU A 310 -14.60 -16.35 -3.52
N LEU A 311 -13.92 -16.88 -2.49
CA LEU A 311 -13.82 -16.23 -1.19
C LEU A 311 -13.06 -14.89 -1.24
N ALA A 312 -12.02 -14.79 -2.08
CA ALA A 312 -11.28 -13.53 -2.24
C ALA A 312 -12.09 -12.49 -3.03
N CYS A 313 -12.96 -12.94 -3.94
CA CYS A 313 -13.75 -12.06 -4.80
C CYS A 313 -15.06 -11.59 -4.18
N ASN A 314 -15.66 -12.38 -3.28
CA ASN A 314 -16.87 -11.97 -2.59
C ASN A 314 -16.54 -11.35 -1.22
N THR A 315 -16.52 -10.03 -1.17
CA THR A 315 -16.28 -9.26 0.06
C THR A 315 -17.26 -9.60 1.18
N THR A 316 -18.52 -9.90 0.86
CA THR A 316 -19.51 -10.30 1.86
C THR A 316 -19.20 -11.67 2.46
N LEU A 317 -18.79 -12.63 1.63
CA LEU A 317 -18.40 -13.97 2.08
C LEU A 317 -17.12 -13.90 2.92
N LEU A 318 -16.15 -13.08 2.50
CA LEU A 318 -14.92 -12.84 3.27
C LEU A 318 -15.22 -12.25 4.65
N LEU A 319 -16.09 -11.24 4.72
CA LEU A 319 -16.48 -10.62 5.99
C LEU A 319 -17.27 -11.58 6.88
N VAL A 320 -18.19 -12.37 6.31
CA VAL A 320 -18.96 -13.37 7.06
C VAL A 320 -18.05 -14.47 7.60
N THR A 321 -17.14 -15.00 6.78
CA THR A 321 -16.19 -16.04 7.23
C THR A 321 -15.22 -15.50 8.27
N ALA A 322 -14.69 -14.29 8.11
CA ALA A 322 -13.86 -13.64 9.12
C ALA A 322 -14.63 -13.40 10.42
N LEU A 323 -15.87 -12.91 10.35
CA LEU A 323 -16.73 -12.72 11.51
C LEU A 323 -16.99 -14.04 12.25
N LEU A 324 -17.30 -15.12 11.53
CA LEU A 324 -17.49 -16.43 12.12
C LEU A 324 -16.22 -16.94 12.81
N LEU A 325 -15.06 -16.82 12.17
CA LEU A 325 -13.77 -17.22 12.77
C LEU A 325 -13.44 -16.39 14.02
N THR A 326 -13.69 -15.08 14.00
CA THR A 326 -13.49 -14.22 15.17
C THR A 326 -14.46 -14.54 16.30
N LEU A 327 -15.74 -14.83 16.02
CA LEU A 327 -16.71 -15.26 17.02
C LEU A 327 -16.32 -16.60 17.65
N VAL A 328 -15.85 -17.55 16.85
CA VAL A 328 -15.33 -18.84 17.35
C VAL A 328 -14.12 -18.61 18.24
N LEU A 329 -13.18 -17.74 17.83
CA LEU A 329 -12.01 -17.41 18.64
C LEU A 329 -12.41 -16.77 19.98
N VAL A 330 -13.35 -15.81 19.97
CA VAL A 330 -13.86 -15.18 21.19
C VAL A 330 -14.55 -16.20 22.09
N ALA A 331 -15.35 -17.11 21.53
CA ALA A 331 -15.99 -18.18 22.29
C ALA A 331 -14.98 -19.13 22.94
N VAL A 332 -13.92 -19.52 22.21
CA VAL A 332 -12.84 -20.35 22.74
C VAL A 332 -12.08 -19.63 23.85
N VAL A 333 -11.75 -18.35 23.68
CA VAL A 333 -11.09 -17.55 24.72
C VAL A 333 -11.99 -17.39 25.94
N ALA A 334 -13.28 -17.10 25.76
CA ALA A 334 -14.24 -16.99 26.86
C ALA A 334 -14.37 -18.32 27.62
N PHE A 335 -14.44 -19.44 26.90
CA PHE A 335 -14.47 -20.78 27.50
C PHE A 335 -13.20 -21.06 28.31
N LEU A 336 -12.02 -20.77 27.76
CA LEU A 336 -10.75 -20.90 28.48
C LEU A 336 -10.69 -20.00 29.72
N CYS A 337 -11.18 -18.76 29.62
CA CYS A 337 -11.24 -17.85 30.76
C CYS A 337 -12.16 -18.38 31.88
N ILE A 338 -13.30 -18.98 31.53
CA ILE A 338 -14.21 -19.60 32.51
C ILE A 338 -13.57 -20.87 33.10
N TYR A 339 -12.99 -21.72 32.26
CA TYR A 339 -12.36 -22.98 32.68
C TYR A 339 -11.15 -22.77 33.60
N LEU A 340 -10.37 -21.71 33.36
CA LEU A 340 -9.20 -21.34 34.16
C LEU A 340 -9.54 -20.44 35.37
N ASP A 341 -10.83 -20.33 35.73
CA ASP A 341 -11.32 -19.51 36.85
C ASP A 341 -10.85 -18.05 36.83
N VAL A 342 -10.56 -17.48 35.64
CA VAL A 342 -10.11 -16.09 35.48
C VAL A 342 -11.08 -15.08 36.12
N PRO A 343 -12.43 -15.25 36.07
CA PRO A 343 -13.35 -14.39 36.81
C PRO A 343 -13.12 -14.39 38.33
N TRP A 344 -12.68 -15.52 38.91
CA TRP A 344 -12.32 -15.61 40.33
C TRP A 344 -11.03 -14.82 40.60
N TYR A 345 -10.00 -14.98 39.75
CA TYR A 345 -8.75 -14.22 39.85
C TYR A 345 -8.95 -12.71 39.66
N VAL A 346 -9.81 -12.28 38.72
CA VAL A 346 -10.13 -10.86 38.50
C VAL A 346 -10.93 -10.28 39.67
N ARG A 347 -11.89 -11.02 40.23
CA ARG A 347 -12.60 -10.62 41.46
C ARG A 347 -11.65 -10.50 42.65
N MET A 348 -10.73 -11.43 42.80
CA MET A 348 -9.68 -11.39 43.82
C MET A 348 -8.78 -10.16 43.62
N LEU A 349 -8.34 -9.87 42.40
CA LEU A 349 -7.51 -8.70 42.08
C LEU A 349 -8.28 -7.39 42.27
N TRP A 350 -9.58 -7.35 41.98
CA TRP A 350 -10.45 -6.22 42.24
C TRP A 350 -10.63 -5.99 43.75
N GLN A 351 -10.89 -7.04 44.53
CA GLN A 351 -10.93 -6.95 45.99
C GLN A 351 -9.57 -6.55 46.57
N TRP A 352 -8.47 -7.02 46.01
CA TRP A 352 -7.11 -6.66 46.41
C TRP A 352 -6.77 -5.20 46.08
N THR A 353 -7.17 -4.70 44.91
CA THR A 353 -7.00 -3.28 44.54
C THR A 353 -7.93 -2.37 45.34
N GLN A 354 -9.13 -2.82 45.68
CA GLN A 354 -10.07 -2.08 46.52
C GLN A 354 -9.61 -2.04 48.00
N THR A 355 -9.04 -3.12 48.53
CA THR A 355 -8.39 -3.15 49.85
C THR A 355 -7.09 -2.36 49.86
N LYS A 356 -6.29 -2.40 48.78
CA LYS A 356 -5.10 -1.56 48.63
C LYS A 356 -5.46 -0.08 48.49
N ARG A 357 -6.58 0.28 47.83
CA ARG A 357 -7.13 1.65 47.81
C ARG A 357 -7.69 2.10 49.16
N ARG A 358 -8.32 1.21 49.95
CA ARG A 358 -8.72 1.53 51.34
C ARG A 358 -7.50 1.71 52.24
N ALA A 359 -6.50 0.84 52.12
CA ALA A 359 -5.21 0.99 52.82
C ALA A 359 -4.42 2.24 52.36
N TRP A 360 -4.70 2.76 51.16
CA TRP A 360 -4.10 4.01 50.67
C TRP A 360 -4.89 5.25 51.07
N HIS A 361 -6.21 5.12 51.32
CA HIS A 361 -7.05 6.20 51.84
C HIS A 361 -7.04 6.32 53.37
N ASP A 362 -6.56 5.30 54.10
CA ASP A 362 -6.30 5.33 55.55
C ASP A 362 -4.78 5.50 55.86
N CYS A 363 -4.06 6.33 55.08
CA CYS A 363 -2.78 6.87 55.50
C CYS A 363 -3.02 8.26 56.12
N PRO A 364 -2.94 8.43 57.45
CA PRO A 364 -2.80 9.75 58.04
C PRO A 364 -1.44 10.33 57.63
N GLU A 365 -1.46 11.60 57.28
CA GLU A 365 -0.30 12.45 57.05
C GLU A 365 0.70 12.39 58.21
N GLU A 366 1.98 12.40 57.85
CA GLU A 366 3.15 12.84 58.61
C GLU A 366 2.98 12.99 60.13
N TRP A 367 3.33 11.95 60.87
CA TRP A 367 3.90 12.12 62.20
C TRP A 367 5.40 11.83 62.10
N GLU A 368 6.21 12.85 62.38
CA GLU A 368 7.55 12.63 62.89
C GLU A 368 7.43 11.59 64.01
N THR A 369 7.91 10.37 63.79
CA THR A 369 7.89 9.31 64.80
C THR A 369 8.78 9.73 65.96
N ALA A 370 8.20 10.43 66.94
CA ALA A 370 8.78 10.59 68.25
C ALA A 370 8.96 9.18 68.82
N LEU A 371 10.19 8.69 68.81
CA LEU A 371 10.54 7.41 69.44
C LEU A 371 10.12 7.49 70.91
N GLN A 372 9.17 6.65 71.31
CA GLN A 372 8.62 6.63 72.66
C GLN A 372 9.36 5.61 73.55
N PHE A 373 10.03 4.63 72.94
CA PHE A 373 10.77 3.58 73.64
C PHE A 373 12.16 3.41 73.05
N HIS A 374 13.11 3.04 73.91
CA HIS A 374 14.47 2.71 73.48
C HIS A 374 14.51 1.34 72.80
N ALA A 375 13.75 0.37 73.31
CA ALA A 375 13.65 -0.94 72.68
C ALA A 375 12.30 -1.64 72.90
N PHE A 376 11.84 -2.35 71.88
CA PHE A 376 10.77 -3.35 71.99
C PHE A 376 11.36 -4.72 72.33
N ILE A 377 10.75 -5.47 73.25
CA ILE A 377 11.21 -6.82 73.62
C ILE A 377 10.16 -7.86 73.25
N SER A 378 10.57 -8.84 72.45
CA SER A 378 9.79 -10.02 72.08
C SER A 378 10.42 -11.29 72.66
N TYR A 379 9.63 -12.08 73.39
CA TYR A 379 10.07 -13.31 74.06
C TYR A 379 8.89 -14.31 74.15
N SER A 380 9.18 -15.58 74.45
CA SER A 380 8.14 -16.61 74.65
C SER A 380 7.64 -16.56 76.09
N GLU A 381 6.35 -16.73 76.32
CA GLU A 381 5.76 -16.76 77.67
C GLU A 381 6.47 -17.75 78.62
N ARG A 382 7.01 -18.85 78.08
CA ARG A 382 7.77 -19.86 78.83
C ARG A 382 9.12 -19.35 79.34
N ASP A 383 9.68 -18.34 78.69
CA ASP A 383 10.96 -17.72 79.04
C ASP A 383 10.75 -16.40 79.82
N SER A 384 9.49 -16.05 80.14
CA SER A 384 9.11 -14.81 80.84
C SER A 384 9.80 -14.63 82.19
N LEU A 385 10.08 -15.72 82.90
CA LEU A 385 10.74 -15.70 84.20
C LEU A 385 12.14 -15.06 84.12
N TRP A 386 12.93 -15.42 83.11
CA TRP A 386 14.25 -14.83 82.90
C TRP A 386 14.15 -13.37 82.45
N VAL A 387 13.21 -13.06 81.55
CA VAL A 387 13.04 -11.68 81.07
C VAL A 387 12.64 -10.73 82.19
N LYS A 388 11.68 -11.12 83.05
CA LYS A 388 11.18 -10.27 84.14
C LYS A 388 12.15 -10.12 85.30
N ASN A 389 12.95 -11.15 85.60
CA ASN A 389 13.86 -11.14 86.75
C ASN A 389 15.27 -10.68 86.40
N GLU A 390 15.74 -10.96 85.18
CA GLU A 390 17.10 -10.65 84.74
C GLU A 390 17.11 -9.52 83.71
N LEU A 391 16.43 -9.66 82.56
CA LEU A 391 16.56 -8.71 81.44
C LEU A 391 16.02 -7.31 81.77
N ILE A 392 14.76 -7.21 82.20
CA ILE A 392 14.09 -5.93 82.46
C ILE A 392 14.76 -5.18 83.63
N PRO A 393 14.99 -5.79 84.81
CA PRO A 393 15.58 -5.07 85.93
C PRO A 393 17.00 -4.61 85.64
N ASN A 394 17.80 -5.40 84.91
CA ASN A 394 19.15 -4.98 84.55
C ASN A 394 19.15 -3.82 83.56
N LEU A 395 18.19 -3.71 82.65
CA LEU A 395 18.11 -2.61 81.68
C LEU A 395 17.48 -1.34 82.27
N GLU A 396 16.47 -1.45 83.14
CA GLU A 396 15.76 -0.31 83.72
C GLU A 396 16.48 0.29 84.96
N LYS A 397 17.25 -0.47 85.74
CA LYS A 397 17.88 -0.01 87.00
C LYS A 397 19.24 0.73 86.86
N GLY A 398 19.55 1.32 85.72
CA GLY A 398 20.84 2.01 85.45
C GLY A 398 20.77 3.53 85.40
N GLU A 399 21.92 4.21 85.43
CA GLU A 399 22.04 5.65 85.09
C GLU A 399 21.69 5.82 83.60
N GLY A 400 20.50 6.35 83.32
CA GLY A 400 19.87 6.38 82.00
C GLY A 400 18.71 5.39 81.92
N CYS A 401 17.51 5.81 82.30
CA CYS A 401 16.32 4.96 82.31
C CYS A 401 15.93 4.51 80.89
N ILE A 402 16.32 3.28 80.51
CA ILE A 402 15.92 2.67 79.24
C ILE A 402 14.43 2.32 79.32
N GLN A 403 13.59 3.01 78.56
CA GLN A 403 12.17 2.70 78.41
C GLN A 403 11.96 1.55 77.41
N LEU A 404 11.25 0.51 77.84
CA LEU A 404 11.02 -0.72 77.07
C LEU A 404 9.54 -0.89 76.70
N CYS A 405 9.24 -1.28 75.46
CA CYS A 405 7.89 -1.69 75.04
C CYS A 405 7.75 -3.21 75.24
N GLN A 406 6.80 -3.63 76.08
CA GLN A 406 6.53 -5.03 76.40
C GLN A 406 5.07 -5.38 76.15
N HIS A 407 4.82 -6.59 75.64
CA HIS A 407 3.47 -7.05 75.34
C HIS A 407 2.51 -7.06 76.53
N GLU A 408 2.98 -7.35 77.75
CA GLU A 408 2.12 -7.37 78.95
C GLU A 408 1.76 -5.98 79.48
N ARG A 409 2.59 -4.96 79.21
CA ARG A 409 2.42 -3.60 79.75
C ARG A 409 1.79 -2.65 78.74
N ASN A 410 2.11 -2.79 77.46
CA ASN A 410 1.87 -1.77 76.45
C ASN A 410 0.87 -2.19 75.36
N PHE A 411 0.37 -3.43 75.37
CA PHE A 411 -0.64 -3.84 74.40
C PHE A 411 -2.01 -3.30 74.78
N ILE A 412 -2.67 -2.72 73.78
CA ILE A 412 -3.98 -2.08 73.96
C ILE A 412 -5.05 -3.17 73.75
N PRO A 413 -5.94 -3.42 74.73
CA PRO A 413 -7.05 -4.35 74.58
C PRO A 413 -7.97 -3.93 73.42
N GLY A 414 -8.37 -4.89 72.58
CA GLY A 414 -9.24 -4.65 71.42
C GLY A 414 -8.51 -4.52 70.08
N LYS A 415 -7.18 -4.34 70.07
CA LYS A 415 -6.35 -4.46 68.86
C LYS A 415 -5.84 -5.89 68.66
N SER A 416 -5.54 -6.27 67.41
CA SER A 416 -4.95 -7.59 67.15
C SER A 416 -3.54 -7.69 67.73
N ILE A 417 -3.08 -8.90 68.10
CA ILE A 417 -1.72 -9.14 68.62
C ILE A 417 -0.68 -8.62 67.63
N VAL A 418 -0.89 -8.86 66.34
CA VAL A 418 0.00 -8.39 65.26
C VAL A 418 0.04 -6.86 65.22
N GLU A 419 -1.10 -6.18 65.28
CA GLU A 419 -1.14 -4.71 65.27
C GLU A 419 -0.47 -4.08 66.51
N ASN A 420 -0.64 -4.70 67.68
CA ASN A 420 0.04 -4.28 68.90
C ASN A 420 1.58 -4.43 68.80
N ILE A 421 2.05 -5.52 68.19
CA ILE A 421 3.47 -5.72 67.89
C ILE A 421 3.98 -4.62 66.95
N ILE A 422 3.26 -4.34 65.86
CA ILE A 422 3.64 -3.33 64.86
C ILE A 422 3.82 -1.96 65.51
N ASN A 423 2.83 -1.54 66.31
CA ASN A 423 2.86 -0.27 67.02
C ASN A 423 4.04 -0.18 68.01
N CYS A 424 4.37 -1.26 68.73
CA CYS A 424 5.55 -1.27 69.60
C CYS A 424 6.86 -1.16 68.79
N ILE A 425 6.95 -1.82 67.63
CA ILE A 425 8.15 -1.78 66.77
C ILE A 425 8.36 -0.39 66.20
N GLU A 426 7.32 0.26 65.67
CA GLU A 426 7.40 1.60 65.06
C GLU A 426 7.76 2.69 66.08
N LYS A 427 7.32 2.53 67.33
CA LYS A 427 7.61 3.47 68.43
C LYS A 427 8.94 3.21 69.14
N SER A 428 9.67 2.16 68.79
CA SER A 428 10.91 1.75 69.44
C SER A 428 12.13 1.96 68.55
N TYR A 429 13.24 2.42 69.14
CA TYR A 429 14.49 2.62 68.39
C TYR A 429 15.15 1.30 67.96
N LYS A 430 15.15 0.31 68.86
CA LYS A 430 15.59 -1.07 68.59
C LYS A 430 14.49 -2.08 68.83
N SER A 431 14.58 -3.24 68.18
CA SER A 431 13.76 -4.41 68.47
C SER A 431 14.64 -5.57 68.94
N ILE A 432 14.40 -6.06 70.13
CA ILE A 432 15.14 -7.14 70.80
C ILE A 432 14.29 -8.41 70.74
N PHE A 433 14.86 -9.48 70.18
CA PHE A 433 14.23 -10.80 70.18
C PHE A 433 15.03 -11.74 71.08
N VAL A 434 14.37 -12.28 72.11
CA VAL A 434 14.92 -13.32 72.97
C VAL A 434 14.60 -14.67 72.34
N LEU A 435 15.61 -15.24 71.70
CA LEU A 435 15.53 -16.50 70.98
C LEU A 435 15.83 -17.69 71.91
N SER A 436 14.90 -18.63 71.93
CA SER A 436 15.00 -19.94 72.58
C SER A 436 14.31 -20.99 71.68
N PRO A 437 14.47 -22.29 71.97
CA PRO A 437 13.68 -23.33 71.30
C PRO A 437 12.17 -23.11 71.44
N ASN A 438 11.71 -22.57 72.58
CA ASN A 438 10.30 -22.26 72.82
C ASN A 438 9.80 -21.14 71.91
N PHE A 439 10.59 -20.07 71.75
CA PHE A 439 10.22 -18.92 70.92
C PHE A 439 10.04 -19.27 69.44
N VAL A 440 10.93 -20.09 68.89
CA VAL A 440 10.89 -20.49 67.48
C VAL A 440 9.68 -21.37 67.17
N GLN A 441 9.24 -22.18 68.13
CA GLN A 441 8.12 -23.10 67.94
C GLN A 441 6.76 -22.43 68.10
N SER A 442 6.60 -21.50 69.05
CA SER A 442 5.29 -20.91 69.36
C SER A 442 5.07 -19.55 68.70
N GLU A 443 6.02 -18.62 68.81
CA GLU A 443 5.76 -17.21 68.53
C GLU A 443 6.26 -16.76 67.16
N TRP A 444 7.31 -17.38 66.60
CA TRP A 444 7.96 -16.92 65.37
C TRP A 444 6.99 -16.77 64.17
N CYS A 445 5.94 -17.59 64.13
CA CYS A 445 4.93 -17.53 63.07
C CYS A 445 4.18 -16.19 63.01
N HIS A 446 3.94 -15.52 64.14
CA HIS A 446 3.26 -14.22 64.18
C HIS A 446 4.06 -13.11 63.51
N TYR A 447 5.37 -13.30 63.43
CA TYR A 447 6.31 -12.28 63.02
C TYR A 447 6.82 -12.46 61.57
N GLU A 448 6.75 -13.69 61.04
CA GLU A 448 7.26 -14.05 59.70
C GLU A 448 6.68 -13.18 58.58
N LEU A 449 5.37 -12.93 58.60
CA LEU A 449 4.68 -12.22 57.52
C LEU A 449 4.94 -10.70 57.56
N TYR A 450 5.07 -10.13 58.75
CA TYR A 450 5.43 -8.72 58.93
C TYR A 450 6.91 -8.47 58.58
N PHE A 451 7.82 -9.38 58.95
CA PHE A 451 9.25 -9.32 58.60
C PHE A 451 9.56 -9.71 57.15
N ALA A 452 8.63 -10.34 56.44
CA ALA A 452 8.74 -10.56 55.01
C ALA A 452 8.66 -9.24 54.24
N HIS A 453 7.88 -8.28 54.73
CA HIS A 453 7.59 -6.99 54.07
C HIS A 453 8.37 -5.79 54.64
N HIS A 454 8.71 -5.75 55.94
CA HIS A 454 9.49 -4.66 56.54
C HIS A 454 10.98 -5.00 56.70
N LYS A 455 11.85 -4.01 56.40
CA LYS A 455 13.33 -4.09 56.36
C LYS A 455 14.03 -4.46 57.68
N LEU A 456 13.32 -4.91 58.72
CA LEU A 456 13.87 -5.18 60.07
C LEU A 456 14.98 -6.24 60.10
N PHE A 457 15.02 -7.13 59.10
CA PHE A 457 16.07 -8.14 58.90
C PHE A 457 16.78 -8.00 57.54
N SER A 458 16.67 -6.83 56.90
CA SER A 458 17.47 -6.52 55.71
C SER A 458 18.93 -6.34 56.14
N GLU A 459 19.87 -6.80 55.33
CA GLU A 459 21.26 -7.12 55.73
C GLU A 459 22.09 -5.96 56.32
N ASN A 460 21.55 -4.74 56.41
CA ASN A 460 22.21 -3.54 56.93
C ASN A 460 21.39 -2.75 57.99
N SER A 461 20.31 -3.30 58.56
CA SER A 461 19.52 -2.58 59.56
C SER A 461 20.07 -2.77 60.98
N ASN A 462 20.76 -1.75 61.51
CA ASN A 462 21.21 -1.68 62.91
C ASN A 462 20.06 -1.68 63.94
N SER A 463 18.80 -1.81 63.54
CA SER A 463 17.62 -1.71 64.41
C SER A 463 17.25 -3.00 65.15
N LEU A 464 17.88 -4.13 64.82
CA LEU A 464 17.55 -5.43 65.37
C LEU A 464 18.68 -5.97 66.27
N ILE A 465 18.30 -6.47 67.45
CA ILE A 465 19.20 -7.19 68.37
C ILE A 465 18.60 -8.57 68.64
N LEU A 466 19.40 -9.62 68.41
CA LEU A 466 19.03 -11.00 68.73
C LEU A 466 19.77 -11.44 69.98
N ILE A 467 19.05 -11.89 71.01
CA ILE A 467 19.62 -12.49 72.22
C ILE A 467 19.35 -13.98 72.18
N LEU A 468 20.39 -14.81 72.22
CA LEU A 468 20.25 -16.25 72.27
C LEU A 468 20.32 -16.71 73.73
N LEU A 469 19.17 -17.07 74.32
CA LEU A 469 19.08 -17.49 75.71
C LEU A 469 19.61 -18.92 75.92
N GLU A 470 19.26 -19.80 74.98
CA GLU A 470 19.72 -21.18 74.92
C GLU A 470 20.08 -21.54 73.48
N PRO A 471 21.12 -22.38 73.25
CA PRO A 471 21.51 -22.76 71.90
C PRO A 471 20.39 -23.53 71.22
N ILE A 472 19.95 -23.05 70.06
CA ILE A 472 18.87 -23.65 69.27
C ILE A 472 19.48 -24.59 68.23
N PRO A 473 19.24 -25.91 68.30
CA PRO A 473 19.72 -26.82 67.27
C PRO A 473 19.07 -26.51 65.90
N PRO A 474 19.80 -26.58 64.78
CA PRO A 474 19.29 -26.19 63.46
C PRO A 474 18.03 -26.95 63.00
N TYR A 475 17.84 -28.19 63.48
CA TYR A 475 16.68 -29.02 63.17
C TYR A 475 15.39 -28.56 63.87
N VAL A 476 15.51 -27.79 64.96
CA VAL A 476 14.36 -27.24 65.69
C VAL A 476 13.72 -26.09 64.92
N ILE A 477 14.47 -25.41 64.05
CA ILE A 477 13.98 -24.30 63.23
C ILE A 477 13.26 -24.88 61.99
N PRO A 478 11.93 -24.69 61.86
CA PRO A 478 11.16 -25.16 60.70
C PRO A 478 11.78 -24.74 59.36
N ALA A 479 11.67 -25.59 58.35
CA ALA A 479 12.25 -25.35 57.02
C ALA A 479 11.80 -24.01 56.40
N ARG A 480 10.54 -23.62 56.63
CA ARG A 480 9.94 -22.36 56.16
C ARG A 480 10.64 -21.09 56.67
N TYR A 481 11.33 -21.12 57.81
CA TYR A 481 11.94 -19.93 58.41
C TYR A 481 13.35 -19.65 57.86
N HIS A 482 13.46 -19.45 56.54
CA HIS A 482 14.74 -19.26 55.84
C HIS A 482 15.53 -18.04 56.34
N LYS A 483 14.87 -16.91 56.63
CA LYS A 483 15.52 -15.69 57.14
C LYS A 483 16.16 -15.91 58.51
N LEU A 484 15.45 -16.56 59.43
CA LEU A 484 15.99 -16.88 60.76
C LEU A 484 17.21 -17.80 60.67
N LYS A 485 17.16 -18.83 59.81
CA LYS A 485 18.31 -19.71 59.56
C LYS A 485 19.53 -18.95 59.04
N ALA A 486 19.33 -18.01 58.12
CA ALA A 486 20.40 -17.18 57.60
C ALA A 486 21.06 -16.30 58.68
N LEU A 487 20.27 -15.73 59.60
CA LEU A 487 20.80 -14.88 60.70
C LEU A 487 21.54 -15.68 61.76
N MET A 488 21.02 -16.86 62.10
CA MET A 488 21.71 -17.79 63.00
C MET A 488 23.03 -18.29 62.40
N ALA A 489 23.09 -18.50 61.08
CA ALA A 489 24.33 -18.87 60.40
C ALA A 489 25.38 -17.74 60.41
N LYS A 490 24.97 -16.47 60.36
CA LYS A 490 25.86 -15.30 60.39
C LYS A 490 26.41 -14.96 61.78
N ARG A 491 25.95 -15.62 62.86
CA ARG A 491 26.36 -15.39 64.27
C ARG A 491 26.22 -13.93 64.74
N THR A 492 25.26 -13.20 64.20
CA THR A 492 24.97 -11.80 64.58
C THR A 492 23.98 -11.75 65.75
N TYR A 493 24.28 -12.45 66.84
CA TYR A 493 23.45 -12.50 68.06
C TYR A 493 24.31 -12.38 69.32
N LEU A 494 23.72 -11.90 70.41
CA LEU A 494 24.31 -11.87 71.73
C LEU A 494 23.92 -13.15 72.48
N GLU A 495 24.88 -14.03 72.74
CA GLU A 495 24.65 -15.27 73.48
C GLU A 495 24.67 -15.03 74.99
N TRP A 496 23.68 -15.57 75.71
CA TRP A 496 23.62 -15.47 77.16
C TRP A 496 24.73 -16.32 77.81
N PRO A 497 25.66 -15.73 78.60
CA PRO A 497 26.78 -16.47 79.14
C PRO A 497 26.35 -17.42 80.26
N LYS A 498 26.84 -18.66 80.24
CA LYS A 498 26.66 -19.61 81.37
C LYS A 498 27.49 -19.25 82.60
N GLU A 499 28.63 -18.58 82.41
CA GLU A 499 29.52 -18.13 83.48
C GLU A 499 29.11 -16.75 84.00
N ARG A 500 28.89 -16.63 85.32
CA ARG A 500 28.49 -15.36 85.96
C ARG A 500 29.50 -14.22 85.77
N SER A 501 30.79 -14.53 85.64
CA SER A 501 31.86 -13.54 85.38
C SER A 501 31.69 -12.80 84.05
N LYS A 502 31.00 -13.40 83.07
CA LYS A 502 30.77 -12.82 81.74
C LYS A 502 29.46 -12.03 81.63
N HIS A 503 28.61 -12.06 82.66
CA HIS A 503 27.32 -11.34 82.67
C HIS A 503 27.51 -9.83 82.58
N ALA A 504 28.50 -9.27 83.27
CA ALA A 504 28.78 -7.83 83.23
C ALA A 504 29.09 -7.34 81.81
N LEU A 505 29.87 -8.12 81.04
CA LEU A 505 30.22 -7.79 79.66
C LEU A 505 29.01 -7.88 78.72
N PHE A 506 28.15 -8.88 78.90
CA PHE A 506 26.90 -9.01 78.15
C PHE A 506 26.00 -7.78 78.33
N TRP A 507 25.81 -7.32 79.57
CA TRP A 507 24.99 -6.15 79.87
C TRP A 507 25.59 -4.85 79.33
N ALA A 508 26.92 -4.69 79.38
CA ALA A 508 27.59 -3.53 78.81
C ALA A 508 27.39 -3.45 77.28
N ASN A 509 27.56 -4.57 76.58
CA ASN A 509 27.35 -4.65 75.13
C ASN A 509 25.89 -4.38 74.73
N LEU A 510 24.94 -4.93 75.50
CA LEU A 510 23.51 -4.72 75.23
C LEU A 510 23.10 -3.26 75.45
N ARG A 511 23.57 -2.61 76.52
CA ARG A 511 23.30 -1.18 76.76
C ARG A 511 23.89 -0.29 75.68
N ALA A 512 25.14 -0.53 75.28
CA ALA A 512 25.79 0.24 74.22
C ALA A 512 25.05 0.16 72.88
N ALA A 513 24.38 -0.97 72.60
CA ALA A 513 23.58 -1.15 71.39
C ALA A 513 22.23 -0.42 71.42
N ILE A 514 21.73 -0.04 72.60
CA ILE A 514 20.39 0.54 72.81
C ILE A 514 20.45 2.03 73.21
N SER A 515 21.59 2.52 73.70
CA SER A 515 21.74 3.87 74.23
C SER A 515 21.57 4.95 73.14
N ILE A 516 20.45 5.67 73.20
CA ILE A 516 20.16 6.90 72.45
C ILE A 516 19.44 7.87 73.38
N ASN A 517 19.65 9.18 73.23
CA ASN A 517 18.87 10.17 73.99
C ASN A 517 17.49 10.32 73.34
N LEU A 518 16.43 9.90 74.03
CA LEU A 518 15.06 10.23 73.62
C LEU A 518 14.78 11.71 73.91
N SER A 519 14.28 12.45 72.92
CA SER A 519 13.74 13.79 73.14
C SER A 519 12.42 13.68 73.90
N VAL A 520 12.39 14.11 75.16
CA VAL A 520 11.16 14.15 75.97
C VAL A 520 10.23 15.20 75.34
N ALA A 521 9.08 14.76 74.84
CA ALA A 521 7.99 15.66 74.49
C ALA A 521 7.29 16.09 75.78
N ASP A 522 7.29 17.39 76.08
CA ASP A 522 6.67 17.99 77.27
C ASP A 522 5.19 17.61 77.40
N GLU A 523 4.84 16.89 78.47
CA GLU A 523 3.46 16.77 78.95
C GLU A 523 3.09 18.04 79.74
N GLN A 524 2.67 19.09 79.04
CA GLN A 524 1.92 20.20 79.63
C GLN A 524 0.66 20.46 78.81
N ASN A 525 -0.40 19.70 79.12
CA ASN A 525 -1.79 20.16 79.11
C ASN A 525 -2.73 19.03 79.58
N ARG A 526 -2.89 18.92 80.90
CA ARG A 526 -4.02 18.20 81.52
C ARG A 526 -4.49 18.94 82.77
N THR A 527 -5.09 20.11 82.57
CA THR A 527 -6.01 20.75 83.51
C THR A 527 -6.88 21.71 82.71
N GLU A 528 -8.14 21.35 82.45
CA GLU A 528 -9.33 22.14 82.81
C GLU A 528 -10.59 21.62 82.06
N VAL A 529 -11.53 21.15 82.90
CA VAL A 529 -12.98 20.91 82.72
C VAL A 529 -13.44 19.76 81.83
#